data_AF-A0A0F9M7M4-F1
#
_entry.id   AF-A0A0F9M7M4-F1
#
_cell.length_a   1.000
_cell.length_b   1.000
_cell.length_c   1.000
_cell.angle_alpha   90.00
_cell.angle_beta   90.00
_cell.angle_gamma   90.00
#
_symmetry.space_group_name_H-M   'P 1'
#
loop_
_entity.id
_entity.type
_entity.pdbx_description
1 polymer ?
#
loop_
_entity_poly.entity_id
_entity_poly.type
_entity_poly.pdbx_seq_one_letter_code
_entity_poly.pdbx_strand_id
1 'polypeptide(L)'
;MDTKFSNRLFKKFKFLRKKEMPNGFGCGNGWYTIIDDMCCELRDNKMLRDNFVITRVYDKYGDLSVHSKNGNNATRSIIDRAIDISMEICDECGFEKDMEKCVKCIVPVVMYPEPEEEDEEEDDSPQCGACSSSSCGCP
;
A
#
# COMPACT_ATOMS: atom_id res chain seq x y z
N MET A 1 -9.17 4.90 -18.67
CA MET A 1 -9.54 4.16 -17.43
C MET A 1 -10.85 3.43 -17.68
N ASP A 2 -10.78 2.12 -17.88
CA ASP A 2 -11.92 1.27 -18.23
C ASP A 2 -12.90 1.12 -17.05
N THR A 3 -13.89 2.00 -17.02
CA THR A 3 -14.90 2.09 -15.96
C THR A 3 -15.84 0.87 -15.86
N LYS A 4 -15.79 -0.07 -16.82
CA LYS A 4 -16.74 -1.19 -16.90
C LYS A 4 -16.61 -2.16 -15.73
N PHE A 5 -15.38 -2.49 -15.33
CA PHE A 5 -15.11 -3.46 -14.26
C PHE A 5 -15.33 -2.88 -12.87
N SER A 6 -14.88 -1.64 -12.62
CA SER A 6 -15.13 -0.93 -11.36
C SER A 6 -16.63 -0.79 -11.10
N ASN A 7 -17.43 -0.48 -12.13
CA ASN A 7 -18.89 -0.40 -12.00
C ASN A 7 -19.54 -1.75 -11.64
N ARG A 8 -18.94 -2.88 -12.05
CA ARG A 8 -19.42 -4.22 -11.66
C ARG A 8 -19.15 -4.48 -10.17
N LEU A 9 -17.98 -4.09 -9.67
CA LEU A 9 -17.64 -4.19 -8.24
C LEU A 9 -18.57 -3.31 -7.39
N PHE A 10 -18.80 -2.06 -7.79
CA PHE A 10 -19.71 -1.15 -7.07
C PHE A 10 -21.16 -1.66 -7.02
N LYS A 11 -21.61 -2.40 -8.04
CA LYS A 11 -22.93 -3.06 -8.03
C LYS A 11 -22.96 -4.30 -7.15
N LYS A 12 -21.85 -5.05 -7.08
CA LYS A 12 -21.75 -6.31 -6.34
C LYS A 12 -21.56 -6.09 -4.83
N PHE A 13 -20.79 -5.07 -4.43
CA PHE A 13 -20.41 -4.84 -3.03
C PHE A 13 -20.85 -3.47 -2.52
N LYS A 14 -21.75 -3.47 -1.52
CA LYS A 14 -22.33 -2.23 -0.94
C LYS A 14 -21.34 -1.40 -0.12
N PHE A 15 -20.25 -1.99 0.35
CA PHE A 15 -19.18 -1.30 1.09
C PHE A 15 -18.17 -0.60 0.17
N LEU A 16 -18.19 -0.87 -1.14
CA LEU A 16 -17.50 -0.06 -2.15
C LEU A 16 -18.42 1.11 -2.54
N ARG A 17 -18.30 2.25 -1.85
CA ARG A 17 -19.18 3.40 -2.11
C ARG A 17 -18.45 4.41 -2.98
N LYS A 18 -18.83 4.52 -4.26
CA LYS A 18 -18.28 5.51 -5.20
C LYS A 18 -18.33 6.95 -4.65
N LYS A 19 -19.40 7.28 -3.91
CA LYS A 19 -19.56 8.60 -3.26
C LYS A 19 -18.54 8.89 -2.15
N GLU A 20 -17.99 7.85 -1.52
CA GLU A 20 -16.95 7.96 -0.47
C GLU A 20 -15.53 7.89 -1.05
N MET A 21 -15.40 7.78 -2.38
CA MET A 21 -14.14 7.68 -3.13
C MET A 21 -13.94 8.90 -4.04
N PRO A 22 -13.57 10.08 -3.49
CA PRO A 22 -13.42 11.31 -4.27
C PRO A 22 -12.28 11.24 -5.30
N ASN A 23 -11.23 10.47 -5.00
CA ASN A 23 -10.08 10.29 -5.90
C ASN A 23 -10.26 9.08 -6.84
N GLY A 24 -11.46 8.48 -6.85
CA GLY A 24 -11.82 7.41 -7.76
C GLY A 24 -11.29 6.03 -7.37
N PHE A 25 -11.44 5.12 -8.33
CA PHE A 25 -11.02 3.74 -8.31
C PHE A 25 -10.12 3.56 -9.52
N GLY A 26 -8.80 3.50 -9.29
CA GLY A 26 -7.79 3.52 -10.33
C GLY A 26 -7.03 2.21 -10.36
N CYS A 27 -7.62 1.19 -11.00
CA CYS A 27 -7.02 -0.13 -11.14
C CYS A 27 -7.20 -0.58 -12.59
N GLY A 28 -6.18 -1.21 -13.16
CA GLY A 28 -6.28 -1.90 -14.44
C GLY A 28 -7.16 -3.15 -14.36
N ASN A 29 -7.38 -3.78 -15.51
CA ASN A 29 -8.26 -4.95 -15.63
C ASN A 29 -7.67 -6.21 -14.98
N GLY A 30 -6.35 -6.32 -14.91
CA GLY A 30 -5.62 -7.44 -14.33
C GLY A 30 -5.81 -7.60 -12.83
N TRP A 31 -5.98 -6.51 -12.09
CA TRP A 31 -6.28 -6.57 -10.65
C TRP A 31 -7.76 -6.78 -10.32
N TYR A 32 -8.65 -6.84 -11.33
CA TYR A 32 -10.07 -7.03 -11.08
C TYR A 32 -10.36 -8.29 -10.27
N THR A 33 -9.70 -9.40 -10.57
CA THR A 33 -9.88 -10.69 -9.88
C THR A 33 -9.43 -10.59 -8.43
N ILE A 34 -8.25 -10.02 -8.18
CA ILE A 34 -7.70 -9.79 -6.84
C ILE A 34 -8.68 -8.96 -5.99
N ILE A 35 -9.20 -7.87 -6.56
CA ILE A 35 -10.13 -6.99 -5.84
C ILE A 35 -11.48 -7.67 -5.65
N ASP A 36 -11.98 -8.45 -6.61
CA ASP A 36 -13.25 -9.19 -6.49
C ASP A 36 -13.15 -10.27 -5.40
N ASP A 37 -12.05 -11.01 -5.35
CA ASP A 37 -11.78 -12.04 -4.35
C ASP A 37 -11.63 -11.44 -2.95
N MET A 38 -10.81 -10.38 -2.82
CA MET A 38 -10.70 -9.60 -1.58
C MET A 38 -12.08 -9.14 -1.09
N CYS A 39 -12.91 -8.60 -1.99
CA CYS A 39 -14.25 -8.15 -1.62
C CYS A 39 -15.19 -9.31 -1.26
N CYS A 40 -15.05 -10.48 -1.88
CA CYS A 40 -15.79 -11.68 -1.48
C CYS A 40 -15.39 -12.14 -0.08
N GLU A 41 -14.09 -12.22 0.20
CA GLU A 41 -13.59 -12.55 1.54
C GLU A 41 -14.06 -11.54 2.60
N LEU A 42 -14.01 -10.25 2.30
CA LEU A 42 -14.52 -9.20 3.20
C LEU A 42 -16.02 -9.34 3.46
N ARG A 43 -16.81 -9.66 2.43
CA ARG A 43 -18.26 -9.85 2.58
C ARG A 43 -18.58 -11.08 3.43
N ASP A 44 -17.83 -12.16 3.24
CA ASP A 44 -18.07 -13.44 3.91
C ASP A 44 -17.46 -13.45 5.34
N ASN A 45 -16.65 -12.43 5.67
CA ASN A 45 -16.12 -12.22 7.00
C ASN A 45 -17.23 -11.81 7.99
N LYS A 46 -17.57 -12.73 8.91
CA LYS A 46 -18.58 -12.51 9.96
C LYS A 46 -18.24 -11.37 10.93
N MET A 47 -16.98 -10.95 11.00
CA MET A 47 -16.52 -9.86 11.85
C MET A 47 -16.59 -8.49 11.16
N LEU A 48 -17.06 -8.43 9.90
CA LEU A 48 -17.24 -7.18 9.18
C LEU A 48 -18.28 -6.32 9.91
N ARG A 49 -17.89 -5.10 10.29
CA ARG A 49 -18.83 -4.15 10.89
C ARG A 49 -19.80 -3.64 9.84
N ASP A 50 -21.06 -3.40 10.20
CA ASP A 50 -22.10 -2.86 9.30
C ASP A 50 -21.71 -1.51 8.65
N ASN A 51 -20.83 -0.76 9.31
CA ASN A 51 -20.33 0.55 8.87
C ASN A 51 -18.94 0.49 8.20
N PHE A 52 -18.45 -0.70 7.86
CA PHE A 52 -17.21 -0.85 7.11
C PHE A 52 -17.38 -0.28 5.70
N VAL A 53 -16.42 0.54 5.29
CA VAL A 53 -16.43 1.16 3.96
C VAL A 53 -15.01 1.31 3.45
N ILE A 54 -14.82 0.98 2.17
CA ILE A 54 -13.56 1.24 1.47
C ILE A 54 -13.66 2.64 0.87
N THR A 55 -12.65 3.47 1.13
CA THR A 55 -12.64 4.89 0.78
C THR A 55 -11.70 5.22 -0.36
N ARG A 56 -10.69 4.40 -0.62
CA ARG A 56 -9.79 4.57 -1.77
C ARG A 56 -9.27 3.21 -2.23
N VAL A 57 -9.17 3.05 -3.54
CA VAL A 57 -8.47 1.94 -4.19
C VAL A 57 -7.72 2.55 -5.36
N TYR A 58 -6.40 2.50 -5.32
CA TYR A 58 -5.54 3.09 -6.35
C TYR A 58 -4.24 2.31 -6.48
N ASP A 59 -3.61 2.42 -7.62
CA ASP A 59 -2.23 1.99 -7.85
C ASP A 59 -1.25 2.98 -7.21
N LYS A 60 -0.32 2.46 -6.41
CA LYS A 60 0.80 3.19 -5.83
C LYS A 60 2.09 2.49 -6.24
N TYR A 61 2.79 3.04 -7.24
CA TYR A 61 4.08 2.53 -7.75
C TYR A 61 4.05 1.10 -8.30
N GLY A 62 2.93 0.66 -8.86
CA GLY A 62 2.75 -0.69 -9.38
C GLY A 62 2.17 -1.67 -8.37
N ASP A 63 1.77 -1.21 -7.18
CA ASP A 63 1.16 -2.01 -6.13
C ASP A 63 -0.24 -1.52 -5.77
N LEU A 64 -1.14 -2.44 -5.44
CA LEU A 64 -2.49 -2.11 -5.03
C LEU A 64 -2.47 -1.42 -3.66
N SER A 65 -3.08 -0.24 -3.57
CA SER A 65 -3.27 0.47 -2.30
C SER A 65 -4.75 0.61 -1.98
N VAL A 66 -5.18 0.04 -0.84
CA VAL A 66 -6.57 0.04 -0.39
C VAL A 66 -6.69 0.75 0.95
N HIS A 67 -7.51 1.79 1.02
CA HIS A 67 -7.87 2.45 2.28
C HIS A 67 -9.31 2.11 2.67
N SER A 68 -9.48 1.77 3.94
CA SER A 68 -10.80 1.49 4.53
C SER A 68 -11.02 2.29 5.81
N LYS A 69 -12.29 2.49 6.17
CA LYS A 69 -12.74 3.06 7.44
C LYS A 69 -13.52 2.01 8.21
N ASN A 70 -13.41 2.04 9.53
CA ASN A 70 -14.07 1.11 10.46
C ASN A 70 -13.70 -0.36 10.25
N GLY A 71 -12.50 -0.63 9.74
CA GLY A 71 -11.93 -1.98 9.64
C GLY A 71 -11.50 -2.53 11.00
N ASN A 72 -11.39 -3.85 11.08
CA ASN A 72 -10.76 -4.59 12.18
C ASN A 72 -9.49 -5.30 11.66
N ASN A 73 -8.76 -5.95 12.57
CA ASN A 73 -7.53 -6.67 12.20
C ASN A 73 -7.78 -7.75 11.13
N ALA A 74 -8.91 -8.46 11.19
CA ALA A 74 -9.24 -9.49 10.20
C ALA A 74 -9.45 -8.90 8.79
N THR A 75 -10.17 -7.78 8.68
CA THR A 75 -10.35 -7.07 7.40
C THR A 75 -9.04 -6.50 6.88
N ARG A 76 -8.16 -6.06 7.79
CA ARG A 76 -6.83 -5.57 7.43
C ARG A 76 -5.98 -6.69 6.84
N SER A 77 -5.94 -7.86 7.48
CA SER A 77 -5.21 -9.01 6.94
C SER A 77 -5.72 -9.50 5.58
N ILE A 78 -7.02 -9.39 5.31
CA ILE A 78 -7.59 -9.70 3.98
C ILE A 78 -7.11 -8.69 2.95
N ILE A 79 -7.10 -7.40 3.31
CA ILE A 79 -6.60 -6.33 2.44
C ILE A 79 -5.09 -6.53 2.19
N ASP A 80 -4.29 -6.74 3.23
CA ASP A 80 -2.84 -6.89 3.13
C ASP A 80 -2.48 -8.04 2.18
N ARG A 81 -3.16 -9.19 2.28
CA ARG A 81 -2.97 -10.31 1.35
C ARG A 81 -3.27 -9.93 -0.10
N ALA A 82 -4.31 -9.14 -0.35
CA ALA A 82 -4.64 -8.69 -1.69
C ALA A 82 -3.58 -7.72 -2.26
N ILE A 83 -2.96 -6.92 -1.39
CA ILE A 83 -1.82 -6.06 -1.74
C ILE A 83 -0.62 -6.94 -2.12
N ASP A 84 -0.27 -7.93 -1.30
CA ASP A 84 0.86 -8.83 -1.56
C ASP A 84 0.70 -9.53 -2.92
N ILE A 85 -0.49 -10.07 -3.22
CA ILE A 85 -0.77 -10.73 -4.51
C ILE A 85 -0.65 -9.74 -5.68
N SER A 86 -1.04 -8.48 -5.48
CA SER A 86 -0.93 -7.45 -6.52
C SER A 86 0.51 -7.09 -6.86
N MET A 87 1.45 -7.28 -5.93
CA MET A 87 2.88 -7.05 -6.17
C MET A 87 3.41 -8.03 -7.22
N GLU A 88 2.86 -9.23 -7.28
CA GLU A 88 3.26 -10.28 -8.22
C GLU A 88 2.43 -10.28 -9.51
N ILE A 89 1.32 -9.55 -9.58
CA ILE A 89 0.41 -9.57 -10.73
C ILE A 89 0.35 -8.20 -11.40
N CYS A 90 0.46 -8.16 -12.73
CA CYS A 90 0.33 -6.92 -13.50
C CYS A 90 -1.10 -6.36 -13.45
N ASP A 91 -1.23 -5.05 -13.24
CA ASP A 91 -2.50 -4.35 -13.12
C ASP A 91 -3.30 -4.34 -14.44
N GLU A 92 -2.64 -4.32 -15.59
CA GLU A 92 -3.32 -4.28 -16.89
C GLU A 92 -3.64 -5.68 -17.43
N CYS A 93 -2.67 -6.59 -17.36
CA CYS A 93 -2.71 -7.89 -18.03
C CYS A 93 -3.22 -9.03 -17.13
N GLY A 94 -3.05 -8.93 -15.80
CA GLY A 94 -3.49 -9.95 -14.83
C GLY A 94 -2.61 -11.20 -14.77
N PHE A 95 -1.46 -11.19 -15.45
CA PHE A 95 -0.45 -12.25 -15.38
C PHE A 95 0.64 -11.90 -14.36
N GLU A 96 1.40 -12.91 -13.95
CA GLU A 96 2.59 -12.75 -13.11
C GLU A 96 3.54 -11.71 -13.72
N LYS A 97 4.08 -10.81 -12.88
CA LYS A 97 5.05 -9.77 -13.23
C LYS A 97 6.44 -10.34 -13.54
N ASP A 98 6.62 -11.67 -13.48
CA ASP A 98 7.79 -12.33 -14.04
C ASP A 98 8.01 -11.85 -15.48
N MET A 99 9.17 -11.22 -15.69
CA MET A 99 9.53 -10.42 -16.86
C MET A 99 9.36 -11.16 -18.21
N GLU A 100 9.22 -12.48 -18.19
CA GLU A 100 9.08 -13.32 -19.39
C GLU A 100 7.63 -13.46 -19.89
N LYS A 101 6.61 -13.24 -19.04
CA LYS A 101 5.22 -13.61 -19.37
C LYS A 101 4.26 -12.45 -19.60
N CYS A 102 4.43 -11.27 -18.99
CA CYS A 102 3.57 -10.12 -19.32
C CYS A 102 4.07 -9.42 -20.60
N VAL A 103 3.92 -10.12 -21.74
CA VAL A 103 4.38 -9.71 -23.09
C VAL A 103 3.73 -8.40 -23.57
N LYS A 104 2.69 -7.92 -22.87
CA LYS A 104 1.87 -6.77 -23.26
C LYS A 104 2.25 -5.46 -22.55
N CYS A 105 2.91 -5.54 -21.40
CA CYS A 105 3.20 -4.39 -20.52
C CYS A 105 4.70 -4.16 -20.33
N ILE A 106 5.54 -4.58 -21.28
CA ILE A 106 6.99 -4.33 -21.26
C ILE A 106 7.22 -2.81 -21.42
N VAL A 107 7.10 -2.07 -20.33
CA VAL A 107 7.78 -0.79 -20.15
C VAL A 107 9.05 -1.05 -19.37
N PRO A 108 10.19 -0.45 -19.77
CA PRO A 108 11.45 -0.66 -19.09
C PRO A 108 11.32 -0.13 -17.67
N VAL A 109 11.42 -1.03 -16.69
CA VAL A 109 11.56 -0.65 -15.28
C VAL A 109 12.89 0.09 -15.16
N VAL A 110 12.83 1.43 -15.16
CA VAL A 110 13.92 2.22 -14.61
C VAL A 110 13.95 1.88 -13.13
N MET A 111 14.93 1.05 -12.75
CA MET A 111 15.33 0.84 -11.37
C MET A 111 15.59 2.22 -10.76
N TYR A 112 14.67 2.70 -9.93
CA TYR A 112 15.02 3.77 -9.01
C TYR A 112 15.95 3.13 -7.99
N PRO A 113 17.20 3.61 -7.85
CA PRO A 113 18.08 3.11 -6.81
C PRO A 113 17.38 3.28 -5.47
N GLU A 114 17.44 2.23 -4.64
CA GLU A 114 17.01 2.30 -3.24
C GLU A 114 17.68 3.53 -2.62
N PRO A 115 16.92 4.42 -1.92
CA PRO A 115 17.55 5.49 -1.19
C PRO A 115 18.49 4.87 -0.16
N GLU A 116 19.78 5.12 -0.33
CA GLU A 116 20.82 4.74 0.62
C GLU A 116 20.38 5.24 1.99
N GLU A 117 20.22 4.32 2.95
CA GLU A 117 19.90 4.67 4.33
C GLU A 117 21.06 5.53 4.85
N GLU A 118 20.81 6.83 4.99
CA GLU A 118 21.74 7.74 5.67
C GLU A 118 21.77 7.30 7.13
N ASP A 119 22.81 6.54 7.49
CA ASP A 119 23.16 6.21 8.87
C ASP A 119 23.14 7.50 9.70
N GLU A 120 22.17 7.64 10.60
CA GLU A 120 22.14 8.72 11.58
C GLU A 120 23.35 8.52 12.52
N GLU A 121 24.47 9.19 12.22
CA GLU A 121 25.60 9.33 13.15
C GLU A 121 25.09 10.04 14.42
N GLU A 122 25.09 9.31 15.55
CA GLU A 122 24.90 9.90 16.87
C GLU A 122 26.07 10.86 17.19
N ASP A 123 25.82 12.15 17.01
CA ASP A 123 26.68 13.26 17.43
C ASP A 123 26.68 13.36 18.97
N ASP A 124 27.50 12.53 19.63
CA ASP A 124 27.79 12.64 21.06
C ASP A 124 28.91 13.67 21.28
N SER A 125 28.55 14.95 21.41
CA SER A 125 29.31 15.99 22.12
C SER A 125 28.54 17.33 22.09
N PRO A 126 28.62 18.21 23.13
CA PRO A 126 29.83 18.47 23.89
C PRO A 126 29.66 18.71 25.41
N GLN A 127 30.79 18.45 26.08
CA GLN A 127 31.34 19.08 27.28
C GLN A 127 30.49 20.18 28.00
N CYS A 128 30.15 19.90 29.26
CA CYS A 128 30.22 20.89 30.33
C CYS A 128 31.19 20.36 31.39
N GLY A 129 32.22 21.04 31.88
CA GLY A 129 32.45 22.48 31.92
C GLY A 129 32.12 23.05 33.30
N ALA A 130 32.78 22.59 34.37
CA ALA A 130 33.18 23.44 35.50
C ALA A 130 33.97 22.66 36.58
N CYS A 131 35.26 23.00 36.60
CA CYS A 131 36.22 22.86 37.69
C CYS A 131 35.61 23.08 39.08
N SER A 132 35.94 22.20 40.03
CA SER A 132 35.91 22.52 41.45
C SER A 132 37.17 21.95 42.11
N SER A 133 38.07 22.87 42.47
CA SER A 133 39.09 22.72 43.49
C SER A 133 40.41 22.05 43.07
N SER A 134 41.33 22.95 42.71
CA SER A 134 42.71 23.01 43.22
C SER A 134 43.76 22.10 42.57
N SER A 135 44.66 22.78 41.87
CA SER A 135 46.10 22.49 41.74
C SER A 135 46.56 21.72 40.51
N CYS A 136 46.45 22.31 39.32
CA CYS A 136 47.39 22.01 38.23
C CYS A 136 47.71 23.32 37.50
N GLY A 137 48.87 23.91 37.80
CA GLY A 137 49.39 25.08 37.10
C GLY A 137 50.04 24.68 35.78
N CYS A 138 49.81 25.47 34.74
CA CYS A 138 50.57 25.46 33.51
C CYS A 138 50.77 26.90 33.00
N PRO A 139 51.90 27.15 32.33
CA PRO A 139 52.72 28.36 32.39
C PRO A 139 52.20 29.59 31.65
#